data_AF-A0A0F7N3V7-F1
#
_entry.id   AF-A0A0F7N3V7-F1
#
_cell.length_a   1.000
_cell.length_b   1.000
_cell.length_c   1.000
_cell.angle_alpha   90.00
_cell.angle_beta   90.00
_cell.angle_gamma   90.00
#
_symmetry.space_group_name_H-M   'P 1'
#
loop_
_entity.id
_entity.type
_entity.pdbx_description
1 polymer ?
#
loop_
_entity_poly.entity_id
_entity_poly.type
_entity_poly.pdbx_seq_one_letter_code
_entity_poly.pdbx_strand_id
1 'polypeptide(L)'
;MPDLRLLGPVELRGGDDRRYSLGPPRQRCVMAVLAMTPGRLVPVETLIARVWRDEPTNDMRDAVCTYVSRLRRPLRQAAEGSTPAPEIRRDNGGYVLTPDDANVDLHRARSLVRQARQKQTGDPVRSAELLGEAAALWRGTPLAGLRGLWAEQMRRSSSSPPTWLPARRTPSPACSSAPATTRPPHPSLALFNPATAWRNVRPRSIPARHARTGRRDS
;
A
#
# COMPACT_ATOMS: atom_id res chain seq x y z
N MET A 1 14.78 -9.04 6.17
CA MET A 1 13.74 -9.42 5.18
C MET A 1 13.49 -8.27 4.22
N PRO A 2 13.09 -8.53 2.98
CA PRO A 2 12.77 -7.47 2.03
C PRO A 2 11.57 -6.63 2.48
N ASP A 3 11.62 -5.32 2.27
CA ASP A 3 10.59 -4.34 2.62
C ASP A 3 10.11 -3.60 1.37
N LEU A 4 8.80 -3.67 1.09
CA LEU A 4 8.15 -3.00 -0.02
C LEU A 4 7.43 -1.75 0.47
N ARG A 5 7.86 -0.62 -0.06
CA ARG A 5 7.50 0.71 0.42
C ARG A 5 6.53 1.37 -0.54
N LEU A 6 5.32 1.66 -0.09
CA LEU A 6 4.23 2.28 -0.87
C LEU A 6 3.76 3.61 -0.25
N LEU A 7 3.99 3.84 1.05
CA LEU A 7 3.63 5.07 1.77
C LEU A 7 4.68 6.17 1.55
N GLY A 8 5.03 6.39 0.28
CA GLY A 8 6.07 7.29 -0.19
C GLY A 8 6.39 6.96 -1.65
N PRO A 9 7.63 7.22 -2.11
CA PRO A 9 8.12 6.66 -3.36
C PRO A 9 8.04 5.13 -3.35
N VAL A 10 7.61 4.54 -4.47
CA VAL A 10 7.54 3.07 -4.59
C VAL A 10 8.94 2.48 -4.67
N GLU A 11 9.37 1.84 -3.58
CA GLU A 11 10.72 1.30 -3.41
C GLU A 11 10.68 -0.15 -2.89
N LEU A 12 11.62 -0.98 -3.35
CA LEU A 12 11.90 -2.29 -2.78
C LEU A 12 13.24 -2.22 -2.08
N ARG A 13 13.31 -2.68 -0.83
CA ARG A 13 14.55 -2.79 -0.06
C ARG A 13 14.82 -4.21 0.35
N GLY A 14 16.08 -4.61 0.34
CA GLY A 14 16.51 -5.91 0.86
C GLY A 14 16.61 -5.93 2.38
N GLY A 15 16.92 -7.10 2.94
CA GLY A 15 17.18 -7.24 4.38
C GLY A 15 18.41 -6.46 4.87
N ASP A 16 19.30 -6.10 3.96
CA ASP A 16 20.49 -5.26 4.14
C ASP A 16 20.19 -3.76 3.97
N ASP A 17 18.91 -3.38 3.89
CA ASP A 17 18.43 -2.02 3.60
C ASP A 17 18.90 -1.47 2.23
N ARG A 18 19.50 -2.28 1.35
CA ARG A 18 19.85 -1.83 -0.01
C ARG A 18 18.60 -1.64 -0.84
N ARG A 19 18.61 -0.62 -1.69
CA ARG A 19 17.49 -0.30 -2.60
C ARG A 19 17.63 -1.10 -3.90
N TYR A 20 16.55 -1.74 -4.31
CA TYR A 20 16.45 -2.49 -5.57
C TYR A 20 15.55 -1.72 -6.55
N SER A 21 16.06 -1.45 -7.74
CA SER A 21 15.31 -0.72 -8.76
C SER A 21 14.15 -1.56 -9.30
N LEU A 22 12.95 -1.03 -9.16
CA LEU A 22 11.71 -1.62 -9.70
C LEU A 22 11.43 -1.17 -11.15
N GLY A 23 12.34 -0.39 -11.75
CA GLY A 23 12.25 0.03 -13.15
C GLY A 23 11.34 1.24 -13.42
N PRO A 24 10.87 1.39 -14.67
CA PRO A 24 10.08 2.54 -15.12
C PRO A 24 8.75 2.72 -14.37
N PRO A 25 8.10 3.90 -14.44
CA PRO A 25 6.86 4.21 -13.71
C PRO A 25 5.74 3.18 -13.90
N ARG A 26 5.49 2.69 -15.12
CA ARG A 26 4.44 1.68 -15.37
C ARG A 26 4.76 0.33 -14.72
N GLN A 27 6.03 -0.09 -14.76
CA GLN A 27 6.49 -1.30 -14.07
C GLN A 27 6.35 -1.17 -12.53
N ARG A 28 6.72 -0.03 -11.97
CA ARG A 28 6.48 0.29 -10.55
C ARG A 28 5.00 0.32 -10.20
N CYS A 29 4.15 0.78 -11.11
CA CYS A 29 2.70 0.78 -10.90
C CYS A 29 2.14 -0.64 -10.84
N VAL A 30 2.56 -1.55 -11.72
CA VAL A 30 2.18 -2.98 -11.64
C VAL A 30 2.59 -3.57 -10.29
N MET A 31 3.82 -3.30 -9.85
CA MET A 31 4.30 -3.75 -8.55
C MET A 31 3.43 -3.22 -7.39
N ALA A 32 3.13 -1.92 -7.39
CA ALA A 32 2.28 -1.31 -6.38
C ALA A 32 0.87 -1.93 -6.35
N VAL A 33 0.25 -2.17 -7.51
CA VAL A 33 -1.09 -2.78 -7.59
C VAL A 33 -1.10 -4.19 -6.98
N LEU A 34 -0.08 -5.00 -7.27
CA LEU A 34 0.06 -6.34 -6.68
C LEU A 34 0.31 -6.26 -5.17
N ALA A 35 1.18 -5.37 -4.74
CA ALA A 35 1.55 -5.17 -3.34
C ALA A 35 0.38 -4.70 -2.46
N MET A 36 -0.57 -3.97 -3.02
CA MET A 36 -1.78 -3.55 -2.29
C MET A 36 -2.76 -4.69 -2.03
N THR A 37 -2.59 -5.83 -2.72
CA THR A 37 -3.48 -7.00 -2.62
C THR A 37 -2.66 -8.28 -2.38
N PRO A 38 -1.91 -8.36 -1.27
CA PRO A 38 -0.98 -9.44 -1.00
C PRO A 38 -1.72 -10.77 -0.84
N GLY A 39 -1.12 -11.85 -1.32
CA GLY A 39 -1.65 -13.21 -1.26
C GLY A 39 -2.94 -13.42 -2.05
N ARG A 40 -3.40 -12.43 -2.84
CA ARG A 40 -4.64 -12.50 -3.62
C ARG A 40 -4.37 -12.39 -5.11
N LEU A 41 -5.22 -13.08 -5.88
CA LEU A 41 -5.21 -13.01 -7.33
C LEU A 41 -5.63 -11.62 -7.81
N VAL A 42 -4.77 -10.99 -8.60
CA VAL A 42 -5.06 -9.79 -9.37
C VAL A 42 -5.16 -10.17 -10.85
N PRO A 43 -6.36 -10.13 -11.45
CA PRO A 43 -6.55 -10.43 -12.87
C PRO A 43 -5.75 -9.49 -13.77
N VAL A 44 -5.29 -9.97 -14.93
CA VAL A 44 -4.58 -9.12 -15.91
C VAL A 44 -5.42 -7.90 -16.29
N GLU A 45 -6.73 -8.04 -16.49
CA GLU A 45 -7.62 -6.89 -16.78
C GLU A 45 -7.62 -5.84 -15.68
N THR A 46 -7.47 -6.25 -14.42
CA THR A 46 -7.39 -5.31 -13.31
C THR A 46 -6.07 -4.57 -13.29
N LEU A 47 -4.96 -5.25 -13.64
CA LEU A 47 -3.67 -4.59 -13.83
C LEU A 47 -3.74 -3.58 -14.98
N ILE A 48 -4.32 -3.99 -16.11
CA ILE A 48 -4.52 -3.13 -17.27
C ILE A 48 -5.35 -1.90 -16.91
N ALA A 49 -6.54 -2.12 -16.34
CA ALA A 49 -7.47 -1.06 -15.99
C ALA A 49 -6.95 -0.12 -14.88
N ARG A 50 -5.96 -0.52 -14.08
CA ARG A 50 -5.36 0.35 -13.05
C ARG A 50 -4.14 1.11 -13.57
N VAL A 51 -3.36 0.51 -14.47
CA VAL A 51 -2.09 1.08 -14.93
C VAL A 51 -2.24 1.87 -16.24
N TRP A 52 -3.19 1.50 -17.12
CA TRP A 52 -3.35 2.08 -18.46
C TRP A 52 -4.72 2.73 -18.73
N ARG A 53 -5.60 2.89 -17.72
CA ARG A 53 -6.99 3.36 -17.92
C ARG A 53 -7.13 4.56 -18.85
N ASP A 54 -6.19 5.49 -18.76
CA ASP A 54 -6.26 6.80 -19.40
C ASP A 54 -5.32 6.92 -20.60
N GLU A 55 -4.47 5.91 -20.83
CA GLU A 55 -3.46 5.93 -21.88
C GLU A 55 -3.27 4.52 -22.46
N PRO A 56 -4.24 4.07 -23.28
CA PRO A 56 -4.19 2.74 -23.81
C PRO A 56 -3.07 2.57 -24.84
N THR A 57 -2.32 1.47 -24.77
CA THR A 57 -1.35 1.07 -25.78
C THR A 57 -1.80 -0.20 -26.47
N ASN A 58 -1.26 -0.48 -27.66
CA ASN A 58 -1.34 -1.83 -28.22
C ASN A 58 -0.65 -2.82 -27.25
N ASP A 59 -1.15 -4.06 -27.21
CA ASP A 59 -0.54 -5.20 -26.52
C ASP A 59 -0.30 -5.05 -25.01
N MET A 60 -1.25 -4.45 -24.29
CA MET A 60 -1.16 -4.27 -22.83
C MET A 60 -0.95 -5.57 -22.05
N ARG A 61 -1.53 -6.69 -22.52
CA ARG A 61 -1.35 -8.01 -21.89
C ARG A 61 0.13 -8.42 -21.92
N ASP A 62 0.78 -8.24 -23.05
CA ASP A 62 2.20 -8.58 -23.24
C ASP A 62 3.10 -7.63 -22.46
N ALA A 63 2.73 -6.35 -22.37
CA ALA A 63 3.39 -5.38 -21.51
C ALA A 63 3.33 -5.82 -20.02
N VAL A 64 2.16 -6.28 -19.53
CA VAL A 64 2.02 -6.82 -18.17
C VAL A 64 2.93 -8.03 -17.96
N CYS A 65 2.92 -9.01 -18.87
CA CYS A 65 3.78 -10.20 -18.80
C CYS A 65 5.27 -9.82 -18.74
N THR A 66 5.68 -8.85 -19.56
CA THR A 66 7.05 -8.33 -19.62
C THR A 66 7.44 -7.67 -18.30
N TYR A 67 6.58 -6.79 -17.76
CA TYR A 67 6.84 -6.11 -16.51
C TYR A 67 6.91 -7.06 -15.32
N VAL A 68 6.01 -8.05 -15.24
CA VAL A 68 6.08 -9.08 -14.19
C VAL A 68 7.38 -9.87 -14.27
N SER A 69 7.78 -10.27 -15.48
CA SER A 69 9.05 -10.99 -15.69
C SER A 69 10.25 -10.16 -15.21
N ARG A 70 10.27 -8.85 -15.50
CA ARG A 70 11.32 -7.93 -15.04
C ARG A 70 11.30 -7.68 -13.54
N LEU A 71 10.12 -7.65 -12.91
CA LEU A 71 9.94 -7.43 -11.47
C LEU A 71 10.38 -8.63 -10.61
N ARG A 72 10.32 -9.85 -11.15
CA ARG A 72 10.78 -11.06 -10.44
C ARG A 72 12.27 -11.01 -10.07
N ARG A 73 13.12 -10.38 -10.91
CA ARG A 73 14.57 -10.28 -10.66
C ARG A 73 14.89 -9.44 -9.40
N PRO A 74 14.50 -8.15 -9.30
CA PRO A 74 14.79 -7.35 -8.11
C PRO A 74 14.12 -7.93 -6.85
N LEU A 75 12.97 -8.60 -6.97
CA LEU A 75 12.33 -9.31 -5.85
C LEU A 75 13.20 -10.44 -5.29
N ARG A 76 13.75 -11.29 -6.16
CA ARG A 76 14.65 -12.37 -5.75
C ARG A 76 15.93 -11.82 -5.12
N GLN A 77 16.51 -10.79 -5.72
CA GLN A 77 17.73 -10.16 -5.18
C GLN A 77 17.50 -9.52 -3.81
N ALA A 78 16.39 -8.79 -3.62
CA ALA A 78 16.04 -8.22 -2.33
C ALA A 78 15.76 -9.28 -1.25
N ALA A 79 15.35 -10.48 -1.68
CA ALA A 79 15.05 -11.60 -0.82
C ALA A 79 16.25 -12.56 -0.60
N GLU A 80 17.43 -12.27 -1.14
CA GLU A 80 18.63 -13.09 -0.92
C GLU A 80 18.88 -13.25 0.59
N GLY A 81 18.97 -14.50 1.05
CA GLY A 81 19.11 -14.84 2.48
C GLY A 81 17.85 -14.73 3.33
N SER A 82 16.67 -14.48 2.74
CA SER A 82 15.38 -14.42 3.45
C SER A 82 14.45 -15.55 3.05
N THR A 83 13.88 -16.28 4.03
CA THR A 83 12.91 -17.36 3.81
C THR A 83 11.66 -17.14 4.66
N PRO A 84 10.43 -17.16 4.09
CA PRO A 84 10.12 -17.26 2.66
C PRO A 84 10.38 -15.95 1.90
N ALA A 85 10.81 -16.08 0.65
CA ALA A 85 11.03 -14.95 -0.23
C ALA A 85 9.72 -14.49 -0.88
N PRO A 86 9.44 -13.18 -0.99
CA PRO A 86 8.31 -12.68 -1.76
C PRO A 86 8.44 -13.05 -3.24
N GLU A 87 7.37 -13.63 -3.80
CA GLU A 87 7.34 -14.07 -5.19
C GLU A 87 6.08 -13.58 -5.92
N ILE A 88 6.21 -13.31 -7.23
CA ILE A 88 5.08 -13.09 -8.13
C ILE A 88 4.79 -14.37 -8.93
N ARG A 89 3.69 -15.05 -8.60
CA ARG A 89 3.21 -16.24 -9.33
C ARG A 89 2.10 -15.87 -10.32
N ARG A 90 2.07 -16.55 -11.46
CA ARG A 90 0.96 -16.49 -12.40
C ARG A 90 -0.09 -17.50 -11.97
N ASP A 91 -1.34 -17.09 -11.87
CA ASP A 91 -2.45 -17.95 -11.44
C ASP A 91 -3.74 -17.53 -12.17
N ASN A 92 -4.54 -18.48 -12.66
CA ASN A 92 -5.86 -18.27 -13.28
C ASN A 92 -6.06 -16.96 -14.09
N GLY A 93 -5.15 -16.67 -15.04
CA GLY A 93 -5.27 -15.46 -15.89
C GLY A 93 -4.90 -14.13 -15.21
N GLY A 94 -4.23 -14.20 -14.06
CA GLY A 94 -3.74 -13.07 -13.29
C GLY A 94 -2.42 -13.37 -12.60
N TYR A 95 -2.10 -12.53 -11.61
CA TYR A 95 -0.89 -12.63 -10.82
C TYR A 95 -1.18 -12.51 -9.34
N VAL A 96 -0.45 -13.28 -8.55
CA VAL A 96 -0.44 -13.24 -7.09
C VAL A 96 0.95 -12.81 -6.68
N LEU A 97 1.06 -11.72 -5.92
CA LEU A 97 2.25 -11.46 -5.14
C LEU A 97 2.04 -12.12 -3.78
N THR A 98 2.98 -12.97 -3.36
CA THR A 98 2.94 -13.68 -2.09
C THR A 98 3.99 -13.09 -1.14
N PRO A 99 3.80 -11.87 -0.59
CA PRO A 99 4.65 -11.39 0.48
C PRO A 99 4.11 -11.85 1.83
N ASP A 100 4.95 -11.80 2.86
CA ASP A 100 4.45 -11.62 4.23
C ASP A 100 3.82 -10.22 4.31
N ASP A 101 2.59 -10.09 4.83
CA ASP A 101 1.91 -8.82 5.03
C ASP A 101 2.76 -7.84 5.86
N ALA A 102 3.63 -8.36 6.73
CA ALA A 102 4.58 -7.56 7.50
C ALA A 102 5.62 -6.84 6.62
N ASN A 103 5.89 -7.33 5.40
CA ASN A 103 6.90 -6.83 4.48
C ASN A 103 6.41 -5.71 3.55
N VAL A 104 5.16 -5.25 3.70
CA VAL A 104 4.64 -4.08 2.99
C VAL A 104 4.23 -3.01 4.01
N ASP A 105 4.83 -1.83 3.92
CA ASP A 105 4.58 -0.72 4.85
C ASP A 105 3.09 -0.36 4.99
N LEU A 106 2.33 -0.43 3.90
CA LEU A 106 0.89 -0.19 3.87
C LEU A 106 0.11 -1.17 4.75
N HIS A 107 0.42 -2.47 4.69
CA HIS A 107 -0.30 -3.47 5.48
C HIS A 107 0.14 -3.46 6.93
N ARG A 108 1.42 -3.18 7.19
CA ARG A 108 1.93 -2.92 8.53
C ARG A 108 1.19 -1.73 9.17
N ALA A 109 1.09 -0.61 8.47
CA ALA A 109 0.33 0.56 8.93
C ALA A 109 -1.15 0.21 9.21
N ARG A 110 -1.80 -0.56 8.32
CA ARG A 110 -3.18 -1.02 8.53
C ARG A 110 -3.33 -1.92 9.76
N SER A 111 -2.36 -2.79 10.00
CA SER A 111 -2.34 -3.66 11.17
C SER A 111 -2.21 -2.84 12.46
N LEU A 112 -1.26 -1.89 12.49
CA LEU A 112 -1.05 -1.00 13.63
C LEU A 112 -2.30 -0.16 13.94
N VAL A 113 -2.95 0.41 12.92
CA VAL A 113 -4.21 1.16 13.10
C VAL A 113 -5.34 0.27 13.64
N ARG A 114 -5.45 -0.98 13.17
CA ARG A 114 -6.43 -1.94 13.69
C ARG A 114 -6.16 -2.27 15.16
N GLN A 115 -4.92 -2.53 15.52
CA GLN A 115 -4.52 -2.82 16.91
C GLN A 115 -4.77 -1.62 17.83
N ALA A 116 -4.45 -0.41 17.37
CA ALA A 116 -4.72 0.82 18.11
C ALA A 116 -6.20 0.99 18.45
N ARG A 117 -7.09 0.72 17.49
CA ARG A 117 -8.56 0.79 17.71
C ARG A 117 -9.03 -0.19 18.77
N GLN A 118 -8.48 -1.40 18.80
CA GLN A 118 -8.84 -2.41 19.81
C GLN A 118 -8.40 -2.00 21.22
N LYS A 119 -7.34 -1.19 21.33
CA LYS A 119 -6.80 -0.71 22.60
C LYS A 119 -7.40 0.62 23.05
N GLN A 120 -8.17 1.31 22.21
CA GLN A 120 -8.63 2.67 22.47
C GLN A 120 -9.37 2.86 23.81
N THR A 121 -10.22 1.90 24.21
CA THR A 121 -11.01 2.00 25.44
C THR A 121 -10.28 1.50 26.68
N GLY A 122 -9.34 0.54 26.54
CA GLY A 122 -8.68 -0.11 27.68
C GLY A 122 -7.24 0.36 27.94
N ASP A 123 -6.59 0.91 26.92
CA ASP A 123 -5.21 1.37 26.97
C ASP A 123 -4.99 2.48 25.92
N PRO A 124 -5.43 3.71 26.22
CA PRO A 124 -5.33 4.84 25.29
C PRO A 124 -3.87 5.24 25.02
N VAL A 125 -2.95 5.00 25.97
CA VAL A 125 -1.52 5.29 25.79
C VAL A 125 -0.95 4.37 24.73
N ARG A 126 -1.16 3.05 24.85
CA ARG A 126 -0.71 2.09 23.84
C ARG A 126 -1.40 2.30 22.50
N SER A 127 -2.67 2.72 22.51
CA SER A 127 -3.38 3.10 21.28
C SER A 127 -2.67 4.24 20.56
N ALA A 128 -2.27 5.30 21.28
CA ALA A 128 -1.55 6.43 20.72
C ALA A 128 -0.15 6.04 20.20
N GLU A 129 0.59 5.19 20.91
CA GLU A 129 1.89 4.67 20.46
C GLU A 129 1.79 3.90 19.14
N LEU A 130 0.82 2.99 19.04
CA LEU A 130 0.60 2.18 17.84
C LEU A 130 0.21 3.04 16.63
N LEU A 131 -0.59 4.09 16.88
CA LEU A 131 -0.84 5.10 15.86
C LEU A 131 0.48 5.80 15.50
N GLY A 132 1.28 6.20 16.50
CA GLY A 132 2.66 6.70 16.42
C GLY A 132 3.51 5.97 15.38
N GLU A 133 3.66 4.67 15.62
CA GLU A 133 4.38 3.74 14.76
C GLU A 133 3.78 3.68 13.36
N ALA A 134 2.45 3.65 13.25
CA ALA A 134 1.78 3.61 11.95
C ALA A 134 2.10 4.85 11.12
N ALA A 135 2.02 6.05 11.71
CA ALA A 135 2.29 7.29 10.99
C ALA A 135 3.76 7.47 10.61
N ALA A 136 4.69 6.92 11.40
CA ALA A 136 6.11 6.95 11.08
C ALA A 136 6.43 6.21 9.77
N LEU A 137 5.57 5.29 9.32
CA LEU A 137 5.71 4.60 8.04
C LEU A 137 5.45 5.50 6.82
N TRP A 138 4.74 6.63 7.00
CA TRP A 138 4.56 7.62 5.94
C TRP A 138 5.86 8.41 5.73
N ARG A 139 6.43 8.25 4.54
CA ARG A 139 7.67 8.89 4.09
C ARG A 139 7.46 10.02 3.09
N GLY A 140 6.21 10.41 2.86
CA GLY A 140 5.84 11.47 1.94
C GLY A 140 4.52 11.15 1.25
N THR A 141 4.37 11.64 0.01
CA THR A 141 3.19 11.36 -0.82
C THR A 141 3.14 9.86 -1.13
N PRO A 142 2.06 9.14 -0.76
CA PRO A 142 1.89 7.73 -1.11
C PRO A 142 1.97 7.53 -2.62
N LEU A 143 2.59 6.44 -3.06
CA LEU A 143 2.76 6.12 -4.49
C LEU A 143 3.46 7.24 -5.29
N ALA A 144 4.37 7.99 -4.67
CA ALA A 144 5.10 9.06 -5.35
C ALA A 144 5.88 8.52 -6.55
N GLY A 145 5.86 9.27 -7.65
CA GLY A 145 6.48 8.89 -8.91
C GLY A 145 5.62 7.96 -9.79
N LEU A 146 4.42 7.56 -9.34
CA LEU A 146 3.43 6.90 -10.18
C LEU A 146 2.46 7.92 -10.80
N ARG A 147 2.18 7.74 -12.09
CA ARG A 147 1.20 8.52 -12.87
C ARG A 147 -0.06 7.66 -13.12
N GLY A 148 -1.16 8.32 -13.47
CA GLY A 148 -2.43 7.68 -13.81
C GLY A 148 -3.49 7.81 -12.71
N LEU A 149 -4.77 7.77 -13.11
CA LEU A 149 -5.91 8.04 -12.22
C LEU A 149 -5.97 7.11 -11.02
N TRP A 150 -5.52 5.85 -11.15
CA TRP A 150 -5.50 4.92 -10.02
C TRP A 150 -4.57 5.39 -8.90
N ALA A 151 -3.35 5.81 -9.24
CA ALA A 151 -2.38 6.30 -8.26
C ALA A 151 -2.85 7.61 -7.62
N GLU A 152 -3.48 8.49 -8.39
CA GLU A 152 -4.11 9.72 -7.89
C GLU A 152 -5.28 9.44 -6.96
N GLN A 153 -6.17 8.52 -7.34
CA GLN A 153 -7.31 8.12 -6.52
C GLN A 153 -6.84 7.52 -5.19
N MET A 154 -5.81 6.66 -5.24
CA MET A 154 -5.20 6.10 -4.03
C MET A 154 -4.54 7.19 -3.18
N ARG A 155 -3.88 8.18 -3.79
CA ARG A 155 -3.34 9.33 -3.06
C ARG A 155 -4.44 10.09 -2.34
N ARG A 156 -5.57 10.40 -3.00
CA ARG A 156 -6.72 11.11 -2.38
C ARG A 156 -7.39 10.31 -1.27
N SER A 157 -7.52 8.98 -1.40
CA SER A 157 -8.03 8.17 -0.28
C SER A 157 -7.04 8.08 0.88
N SER A 158 -5.74 8.23 0.58
CA SER A 158 -4.66 8.23 1.57
C SER A 158 -4.31 9.63 2.11
N SER A 159 -4.92 10.71 1.60
CA SER A 159 -4.41 12.08 1.74
C SER A 159 -4.73 12.76 3.07
N SER A 160 -4.94 12.00 4.14
CA SER A 160 -4.72 12.55 5.47
C SER A 160 -3.58 11.76 6.12
N PRO A 161 -2.38 12.35 6.28
CA PRO A 161 -1.55 11.95 7.41
C PRO A 161 -2.45 12.05 8.66
N PRO A 162 -2.45 11.07 9.57
CA PRO A 162 -3.26 11.17 10.77
C PRO A 162 -3.00 12.51 11.47
N THR A 163 -4.06 13.25 11.80
CA THR A 163 -3.99 14.64 12.32
C THR A 163 -3.21 14.78 13.62
N TRP A 164 -2.91 13.66 14.31
CA TRP A 164 -2.08 13.63 15.52
C TRP A 164 -0.58 13.47 15.23
N LEU A 165 -0.14 13.32 13.96
CA LEU A 165 1.27 13.43 13.58
C LEU A 165 1.79 14.74 14.17
N PRO A 166 2.76 14.73 15.11
CA PRO A 166 3.41 15.97 15.47
C PRO A 166 4.01 16.48 14.17
N ALA A 167 3.58 17.67 13.74
CA ALA A 167 4.24 18.38 12.66
C ALA A 167 5.74 18.24 12.93
N ARG A 168 6.49 17.59 12.02
CA ARG A 168 7.93 17.45 12.19
C ARG A 168 8.43 18.88 12.38
N ARG A 169 8.75 19.24 13.61
CA ARG A 169 9.39 20.51 13.92
C ARG A 169 10.71 20.39 13.19
N THR A 170 10.81 21.01 12.02
CA THR A 170 12.10 21.28 11.41
C THR A 170 12.89 22.00 12.50
N PRO A 171 14.09 21.52 12.87
CA PRO A 171 14.90 22.26 13.82
C PRO A 171 15.19 23.62 13.19
N SER A 172 14.51 24.65 13.69
CA SER A 172 14.85 26.04 13.40
C SER A 172 16.23 26.28 14.01
N PRO A 173 17.21 26.81 13.28
CA PRO A 173 18.47 27.18 13.90
C PRO A 173 18.20 28.39 14.80
N ALA A 174 18.50 28.23 16.08
CA ALA A 174 18.68 29.26 17.11
C ALA A 174 17.52 30.26 17.33
N CYS A 175 16.98 30.31 18.55
CA CYS A 175 17.49 31.25 19.56
C CYS A 175 16.80 31.02 20.93
N SER A 176 17.48 31.57 21.92
CA SER A 176 17.43 31.28 23.35
C SER A 176 16.27 31.94 24.11
N SER A 177 15.97 31.32 25.26
CA SER A 177 15.52 31.91 26.53
C SER A 177 14.05 32.25 26.82
N ALA A 178 13.63 31.70 27.97
CA ALA A 178 12.76 32.25 29.03
C ALA A 178 11.24 31.94 29.03
N PRO A 179 10.62 31.88 30.23
CA PRO A 179 9.63 30.88 30.58
C PRO A 179 8.23 31.44 30.89
N ALA A 180 7.26 30.52 31.02
CA ALA A 180 6.09 30.53 31.91
C ALA A 180 4.82 30.00 31.21
N THR A 181 4.45 28.80 31.66
CA THR A 181 3.10 28.41 32.06
C THR A 181 1.93 29.06 31.32
N THR A 182 1.34 28.34 30.36
CA THR A 182 -0.11 28.22 30.24
C THR A 182 -0.42 26.90 29.53
N ARG A 183 -1.08 26.01 30.27
CA ARG A 183 -1.67 24.76 29.79
C ARG A 183 -2.84 25.10 28.85
N PRO A 184 -2.84 24.68 27.57
CA PRO A 184 -4.04 24.77 26.74
C PRO A 184 -4.97 23.57 27.02
N PRO A 185 -6.29 23.70 26.79
CA PRO A 185 -7.26 22.66 27.05
C PRO A 185 -7.10 21.48 26.08
N HIS A 186 -7.36 20.26 26.55
CA HIS A 186 -7.47 19.07 25.70
C HIS A 186 -8.53 19.30 24.62
N PRO A 187 -8.20 19.19 23.32
CA PRO A 187 -9.23 19.16 22.29
C PRO A 187 -9.93 17.80 22.33
N SER A 188 -11.25 17.86 22.51
CA SER A 188 -12.21 16.77 22.53
C SER A 188 -12.03 15.79 21.37
N LEU A 189 -12.01 14.49 21.70
CA LEU A 189 -11.95 13.34 20.80
C LEU A 189 -13.29 13.08 20.06
N ALA A 190 -13.87 14.09 19.44
CA ALA A 190 -15.08 13.94 18.63
C ALA A 190 -14.87 14.54 17.24
N LEU A 191 -15.14 13.71 16.23
CA LEU A 191 -15.14 13.98 14.78
C LEU A 191 -13.83 13.71 14.03
N PHE A 192 -13.36 12.46 14.09
CA PHE A 192 -12.76 11.85 12.89
C PHE A 192 -12.98 10.34 12.87
N ASN A 193 -13.79 9.86 11.92
CA ASN A 193 -14.05 8.44 11.70
C ASN A 193 -13.18 7.93 10.54
N PRO A 194 -12.04 7.28 10.80
CA PRO A 194 -11.17 6.74 9.75
C PRO A 194 -11.76 5.53 9.00
N ALA A 195 -12.99 5.11 9.29
CA ALA A 195 -13.68 4.07 8.53
C ALA A 195 -14.22 4.56 7.18
N THR A 196 -14.41 5.88 6.99
CA THR A 196 -15.01 6.44 5.77
C THR A 196 -14.02 6.60 4.62
N ALA A 197 -12.73 6.79 4.91
CA ALA A 197 -11.71 7.01 3.88
C ALA A 197 -11.37 5.76 3.04
N TRP A 198 -11.85 4.56 3.42
CA TRP A 198 -11.34 3.31 2.87
C TRP A 198 -12.42 2.29 2.44
N ARG A 199 -13.68 2.73 2.30
CA ARG A 199 -14.77 1.86 1.80
C ARG A 199 -14.67 1.45 0.32
N ASN A 200 -13.83 2.10 -0.48
CA ASN A 200 -13.88 1.98 -1.95
C ASN A 200 -12.91 0.99 -2.59
N VAL A 201 -12.44 -0.03 -1.85
CA VAL A 201 -11.71 -1.17 -2.44
C VAL A 201 -12.54 -2.45 -2.28
N ARG A 202 -13.75 -2.46 -2.84
CA ARG A 202 -14.41 -3.70 -3.25
C ARG A 202 -14.39 -3.75 -4.77
N PRO A 203 -13.88 -4.80 -5.43
CA PRO A 203 -14.26 -5.04 -6.82
C PRO A 203 -15.78 -5.25 -6.83
N ARG A 204 -16.50 -4.47 -7.66
CA ARG A 204 -17.88 -4.80 -8.00
C ARG A 204 -17.87 -6.22 -8.57
N SER A 205 -18.55 -7.14 -7.88
CA SER A 205 -18.81 -8.48 -8.35
C SER A 205 -19.48 -8.38 -9.72
N ILE A 206 -18.87 -8.96 -10.76
CA ILE A 206 -19.54 -9.18 -12.04
C ILE A 206 -20.55 -10.30 -11.78
N PRO A 207 -21.86 -10.12 -12.04
CA PRO A 207 -22.82 -11.22 -11.88
C PRO A 207 -22.51 -12.32 -12.88
N ALA A 208 -22.32 -13.54 -12.37
CA ALA A 208 -22.16 -14.73 -13.18
C ALA A 208 -23.44 -14.94 -14.02
N ARG A 209 -23.33 -14.81 -15.34
CA ARG A 209 -24.37 -15.27 -16.28
C ARG A 209 -24.46 -16.79 -16.18
N HIS A 210 -25.63 -17.29 -15.78
CA HIS A 210 -25.97 -18.70 -15.88
C HIS A 210 -25.91 -19.18 -17.32
N ALA A 211 -25.02 -20.13 -17.61
CA ALA A 211 -25.10 -20.98 -18.79
C ALA A 211 -25.90 -22.24 -18.40
N ARG A 212 -27.17 -22.28 -18.84
CA ARG A 212 -27.94 -23.52 -18.97
C ARG A 212 -27.35 -24.33 -20.12
N THR A 213 -26.86 -25.52 -19.82
CA THR A 213 -26.74 -26.65 -20.75
C THR A 213 -27.08 -27.87 -19.90
N GLY A 214 -28.23 -28.53 -20.05
CA GLY A 214 -28.69 -29.13 -21.29
C GLY A 214 -28.54 -30.64 -21.14
N ARG A 215 -29.45 -31.23 -20.36
CA ARG A 215 -29.62 -32.67 -20.16
C ARG A 215 -29.92 -33.33 -21.51
N ARG A 216 -29.14 -34.34 -21.90
CA ARG A 216 -29.55 -35.36 -22.86
C ARG A 216 -29.09 -36.71 -22.33
N ASP A 217 -30.06 -37.43 -21.80
CA ASP A 217 -30.06 -38.89 -21.71
C ASP A 217 -30.40 -39.42 -23.11
N SER A 218 -29.54 -40.29 -23.65
CA SER A 218 -29.86 -41.36 -24.63
C SER A 218 -28.65 -42.27 -24.70
#